data_AF-A0A946GZN7-F1
#
_entry.id   AF-A0A946GZN7-F1
#
_cell.length_a   1.000
_cell.length_b   1.000
_cell.length_c   1.000
_cell.angle_alpha   90.00
_cell.angle_beta   90.00
_cell.angle_gamma   90.00
#
_symmetry.space_group_name_H-M   'P 1'
#
loop_
_entity.id
_entity.type
_entity.pdbx_description
1 polymer ?
#
loop_
_entity_poly.entity_id
_entity_poly.type
_entity_poly.pdbx_seq_one_letter_code
_entity_poly.pdbx_strand_id
1 'polypeptide(L)'
;MTNRILRYQPTPRDTELLRAIELLSPTSAQMLKWSECFEKPIRPFFQIGDLRRRLRKLSAAGLVRRWRLAIESQGTTPCYYKLTLQGHRLLHGKNAEPRRSRAFSPIGVSLHSHTKALADFIVHTKVAAHRIGVSYGLPPIFVPP
;
A
#
# COMPACT_ATOMS: atom_id res chain seq x y z
N MET A 1 22.64 -14.69 5.20
CA MET A 1 21.21 -15.00 5.37
C MET A 1 20.61 -15.33 4.02
N THR A 2 20.19 -16.57 3.87
CA THR A 2 19.97 -17.31 2.63
C THR A 2 18.86 -16.70 1.76
N ASN A 3 19.22 -16.46 0.50
CA ASN A 3 18.41 -15.92 -0.59
C ASN A 3 17.25 -16.89 -0.92
N ARG A 4 16.18 -16.85 -0.13
CA ARG A 4 14.93 -17.52 -0.48
C ARG A 4 14.28 -16.67 -1.57
N ILE A 5 14.73 -16.88 -2.81
CA ILE A 5 14.08 -16.37 -4.02
C ILE A 5 12.67 -16.96 -4.03
N LEU A 6 11.74 -16.26 -3.39
CA LEU A 6 10.36 -16.71 -3.30
C LEU A 6 9.77 -16.63 -4.69
N ARG A 7 9.41 -17.80 -5.23
CA ARG A 7 8.56 -18.02 -6.42
C ARG A 7 7.13 -17.48 -6.18
N TYR A 8 6.98 -16.33 -5.53
CA TYR A 8 5.69 -15.68 -5.38
C TYR A 8 5.40 -14.95 -6.70
N GLN A 9 4.44 -15.48 -7.46
CA GLN A 9 3.96 -14.82 -8.66
C GLN A 9 2.85 -13.83 -8.26
N PRO A 10 3.10 -12.51 -8.36
CA PRO A 10 2.10 -11.50 -8.05
C PRO A 10 0.97 -11.56 -9.07
N THR A 11 -0.27 -11.57 -8.59
CA THR A 11 -1.44 -11.37 -9.46
C THR A 11 -1.63 -9.87 -9.75
N PRO A 12 -2.40 -9.49 -10.78
CA PRO A 12 -2.70 -8.08 -11.05
C PRO A 12 -3.27 -7.34 -9.82
N ARG A 13 -4.09 -8.02 -9.02
CA ARG A 13 -4.62 -7.49 -7.76
C ARG A 13 -3.52 -7.24 -6.72
N ASP A 14 -2.49 -8.09 -6.66
CA ASP A 14 -1.37 -7.85 -5.75
C ASP A 14 -0.58 -6.63 -6.16
N THR A 15 -0.35 -6.46 -7.46
CA THR A 15 0.31 -5.28 -8.03
C THR A 15 -0.43 -3.99 -7.64
N GLU A 16 -1.75 -3.97 -7.75
CA GLU A 16 -2.58 -2.83 -7.31
C GLU A 16 -2.45 -2.55 -5.81
N LEU A 17 -2.45 -3.60 -4.98
CA LEU A 17 -2.23 -3.45 -3.53
C LEU A 17 -0.84 -2.88 -3.24
N LEU A 18 0.20 -3.36 -3.93
CA LEU A 18 1.57 -2.91 -3.73
C LEU A 18 1.74 -1.44 -4.15
N ARG A 19 1.13 -1.01 -5.26
CA ARG A 19 1.09 0.40 -5.70
C ARG A 19 0.42 1.29 -4.65
N ALA A 20 -0.73 0.89 -4.13
CA ALA A 20 -1.42 1.64 -3.07
C ALA A 20 -0.56 1.72 -1.79
N ILE A 21 0.14 0.64 -1.44
CA ILE A 21 1.03 0.59 -0.28
C ILE A 21 2.24 1.52 -0.43
N GLU A 22 2.86 1.53 -1.61
CA GLU A 22 3.96 2.41 -1.93
C GLU A 22 3.59 3.89 -1.78
N LEU A 23 2.40 4.24 -2.27
CA LEU A 23 1.93 5.62 -2.30
C LEU A 23 1.61 6.17 -0.91
N LEU A 24 0.89 5.41 -0.08
CA LEU A 24 0.21 5.97 1.10
C LEU A 24 0.63 5.37 2.44
N SER A 25 1.36 4.25 2.44
CA SER A 25 1.54 3.43 3.66
C SER A 25 0.22 3.17 4.42
N PRO A 26 -0.83 2.64 3.74
CA PRO A 26 -2.19 2.65 4.23
C PRO A 26 -2.46 1.59 5.30
N THR A 27 -3.55 1.77 6.04
CA THR A 27 -4.17 0.73 6.87
C THR A 27 -5.04 -0.22 6.04
N SER A 28 -5.42 -1.38 6.59
CA SER A 28 -6.35 -2.29 5.89
C SER A 28 -7.71 -1.65 5.61
N ALA A 29 -8.20 -0.76 6.47
CA ALA A 29 -9.49 -0.08 6.26
C ALA A 29 -9.41 0.91 5.08
N GLN A 30 -8.31 1.66 5.01
CA GLN A 30 -8.01 2.55 3.88
C GLN A 30 -7.86 1.77 2.57
N MET A 31 -7.14 0.65 2.59
CA MET A 31 -6.98 -0.22 1.42
C MET A 31 -8.29 -0.85 0.95
N LEU A 32 -9.20 -1.20 1.87
CA LEU A 32 -10.51 -1.73 1.50
C LEU A 32 -11.30 -0.72 0.68
N LYS A 33 -11.35 0.54 1.14
CA LYS A 33 -11.96 1.65 0.40
C LYS A 33 -11.26 1.90 -0.94
N TRP A 34 -9.92 1.96 -0.93
CA TRP A 34 -9.12 2.18 -2.14
C TRP A 34 -9.36 1.10 -3.21
N SER A 35 -9.68 -0.13 -2.81
CA SER A 35 -9.90 -1.23 -3.76
C SER A 35 -11.06 -1.01 -4.72
N GLU A 36 -11.99 -0.09 -4.40
CA GLU A 36 -13.03 0.37 -5.33
C GLU A 36 -12.42 0.99 -6.60
N CYS A 37 -11.22 1.56 -6.50
CA CYS A 37 -10.55 2.29 -7.58
C CYS A 37 -9.60 1.41 -8.41
N PHE A 38 -9.56 0.10 -8.19
CA PHE A 38 -8.68 -0.78 -8.96
C PHE A 38 -9.06 -0.79 -10.44
N GLU A 39 -8.05 -0.90 -11.29
CA GLU A 39 -8.23 -0.97 -12.74
C GLU A 39 -9.08 -2.20 -13.12
N LYS A 40 -10.06 -2.00 -14.01
CA LYS A 40 -10.83 -3.12 -14.57
C LYS A 40 -9.87 -4.03 -15.34
N PRO A 41 -10.03 -5.38 -15.28
CA PRO A 41 -11.17 -6.13 -14.73
C PRO A 41 -11.01 -6.54 -13.24
N ILE A 42 -10.09 -5.95 -12.48
CA ILE A 42 -9.82 -6.34 -11.10
C ILE A 42 -11.01 -5.94 -10.22
N ARG A 43 -11.69 -6.93 -9.62
CA ARG A 43 -12.80 -6.65 -8.69
C ARG A 43 -12.29 -6.10 -7.35
N PRO A 44 -13.02 -5.17 -6.72
CA PRO A 44 -12.71 -4.67 -5.38
C PRO A 44 -12.80 -5.78 -4.32
N PHE A 45 -12.27 -5.49 -3.13
CA PHE A 45 -12.51 -6.31 -1.97
C PHE A 45 -13.83 -5.88 -1.31
N PHE A 46 -14.73 -6.84 -1.08
CA PHE A 46 -15.99 -6.59 -0.38
C PHE A 46 -15.87 -6.80 1.13
N GLN A 47 -14.92 -7.63 1.56
CA GLN A 47 -14.72 -7.98 2.96
C GLN A 47 -13.29 -7.70 3.40
N ILE A 48 -13.15 -7.08 4.58
CA ILE A 48 -11.83 -6.79 5.17
C ILE A 48 -11.04 -8.07 5.49
N GLY A 49 -11.73 -9.18 5.74
CA GLY A 49 -11.11 -10.49 6.02
C GLY A 49 -10.30 -11.01 4.83
N ASP A 50 -10.84 -10.89 3.61
CA ASP A 50 -10.17 -11.31 2.38
C ASP A 50 -8.95 -10.45 2.06
N LEU A 51 -9.09 -9.13 2.22
CA LEU A 51 -7.99 -8.20 2.09
C LEU A 51 -6.87 -8.52 3.09
N ARG A 52 -7.19 -8.73 4.37
CA ARG A 52 -6.22 -9.10 5.40
C ARG A 52 -5.57 -10.46 5.11
N ARG A 53 -6.31 -11.43 4.58
CA ARG A 53 -5.75 -12.72 4.13
C ARG A 53 -4.75 -12.51 2.99
N ARG A 54 -5.05 -11.62 2.04
CA ARG A 54 -4.13 -11.28 0.94
C ARG A 54 -2.87 -10.57 1.43
N LEU A 55 -3.03 -9.57 2.30
CA LEU A 55 -1.91 -8.86 2.93
C LEU A 55 -1.00 -9.79 3.73
N ARG A 56 -1.56 -10.80 4.41
CA ARG A 56 -0.76 -11.85 5.07
C ARG A 56 0.06 -12.67 4.08
N LYS A 57 -0.51 -13.04 2.92
CA LYS A 57 0.24 -13.74 1.86
C LYS A 57 1.39 -12.88 1.33
N LEU A 58 1.15 -11.59 1.06
CA LEU A 58 2.19 -10.65 0.60
C LEU A 58 3.28 -10.45 1.65
N SER A 59 2.91 -10.41 2.94
CA SER A 59 3.87 -10.28 4.03
C SER A 59 4.70 -11.55 4.21
N ALA A 60 4.07 -12.73 4.14
CA ALA A 60 4.77 -14.01 4.15
C ALA A 60 5.69 -14.18 2.93
N ALA A 61 5.35 -13.57 1.80
CA ALA A 61 6.19 -13.50 0.61
C ALA A 61 7.34 -12.46 0.71
N GLY A 62 7.44 -11.73 1.83
CA GLY A 62 8.49 -10.73 2.05
C GLY A 62 8.29 -9.42 1.27
N LEU A 63 7.14 -9.21 0.61
CA LEU A 63 6.89 -8.03 -0.23
C LEU A 63 6.43 -6.80 0.57
N VAL A 64 5.78 -7.03 1.71
CA VAL A 64 5.26 -5.97 2.58
C VAL A 64 5.57 -6.24 4.05
N ARG A 65 5.71 -5.17 4.80
CA ARG A 65 5.82 -5.20 6.27
C ARG A 65 4.66 -4.44 6.90
N ARG A 66 4.30 -4.86 8.11
CA ARG A 66 3.23 -4.25 8.92
C ARG A 66 3.81 -3.61 10.18
N TRP A 67 3.26 -2.48 10.58
CA TRP A 67 3.56 -1.80 11.84
C TRP A 67 2.27 -1.28 12.47
N ARG A 68 2.30 -0.99 13.77
CA ARG A 68 1.15 -0.41 14.49
C ARG A 68 1.20 1.11 14.40
N LEU A 69 0.06 1.75 14.15
CA LEU A 69 -0.09 3.20 14.31
C LEU A 69 -0.28 3.51 15.80
N ALA A 70 0.69 4.15 16.43
CA ALA A 70 0.52 4.68 17.79
C ALA A 70 -0.37 5.95 17.75
N ILE A 71 -1.68 5.74 17.63
CA ILE A 71 -2.72 6.77 17.69
C ILE A 71 -3.78 6.35 18.71
N GLU A 72 -4.51 7.32 19.24
CA GLU A 72 -5.66 7.04 20.08
C GLU A 72 -6.72 6.26 19.27
N SER A 73 -7.17 5.13 19.81
CA SER A 73 -8.17 4.28 19.15
C SER A 73 -9.07 3.65 20.19
N GLN A 74 -10.39 3.71 19.97
CA GLN A 74 -11.38 3.01 20.81
C GLN A 74 -11.42 1.51 20.46
N GLY A 75 -10.34 0.79 20.77
CA GLY A 75 -10.21 -0.64 20.52
C GLY A 75 -8.84 -1.03 19.98
N THR A 76 -8.81 -1.95 19.01
CA THR A 76 -7.55 -2.46 18.46
C THR A 76 -6.85 -1.40 17.61
N THR A 77 -5.64 -1.06 18.02
CA THR A 77 -4.75 -0.16 17.30
C THR A 77 -4.55 -0.62 15.85
N PRO A 78 -4.87 0.23 14.85
CA PRO A 78 -4.76 -0.15 13.45
C PRO A 78 -3.30 -0.39 13.05
N CYS A 79 -3.11 -1.35 12.14
CA CYS A 79 -1.82 -1.56 11.49
C CYS A 79 -1.77 -0.86 10.13
N TYR A 80 -0.62 -0.28 9.82
CA TYR A 80 -0.29 0.23 8.50
C TYR A 80 0.75 -0.68 7.82
N TYR A 81 0.82 -0.58 6.50
CA TYR A 81 1.68 -1.41 5.67
C TYR A 81 2.64 -0.54 4.88
N LYS A 82 3.89 -0.99 4.69
CA LYS A 82 4.83 -0.42 3.70
C LYS A 82 5.45 -1.54 2.88
N LEU A 83 5.95 -1.18 1.70
CA LEU A 83 6.75 -2.09 0.89
C LEU A 83 8.05 -2.45 1.59
N THR A 84 8.58 -3.62 1.26
CA THR A 84 10.00 -3.92 1.42
C THR A 84 10.74 -3.54 0.14
N LEU A 85 12.08 -3.56 0.18
CA LEU A 85 12.89 -3.42 -1.04
C LEU A 85 12.53 -4.48 -2.10
N GLN A 86 12.19 -5.71 -1.67
CA GLN A 86 11.74 -6.76 -2.58
C GLN A 86 10.39 -6.43 -3.22
N GLY A 87 9.43 -5.91 -2.45
CA GLY A 87 8.15 -5.43 -2.98
C GLY A 87 8.32 -4.28 -3.98
N HIS A 88 9.21 -3.34 -3.69
CA HIS A 88 9.55 -2.23 -4.59
C HIS A 88 10.18 -2.72 -5.89
N ARG A 89 11.17 -3.62 -5.82
CA ARG A 89 11.80 -4.22 -7.01
C ARG A 89 10.84 -5.07 -7.83
N LEU A 90 9.81 -5.63 -7.20
CA LEU A 90 8.75 -6.33 -7.92
C LEU A 90 7.86 -5.38 -8.73
N LEU A 91 7.65 -4.13 -8.27
CA LEU A 91 6.92 -3.11 -9.01
C LEU A 91 7.75 -2.42 -10.11
N HIS A 92 8.99 -2.08 -9.79
CA HIS A 92 9.83 -1.19 -10.63
C HIS A 92 10.97 -1.90 -11.36
N GLY A 93 11.12 -3.20 -11.16
CA GLY A 93 12.18 -4.02 -11.75
C GLY A 93 13.28 -4.42 -10.76
N LYS A 94 13.98 -5.51 -11.09
CA LYS A 94 14.92 -6.20 -10.19
C LYS A 94 16.02 -5.30 -9.59
N ASN A 95 16.44 -4.29 -10.34
CA ASN A 95 17.53 -3.38 -9.96
C ASN A 95 17.03 -2.02 -9.50
N ALA A 96 15.72 -1.85 -9.30
CA ALA A 96 15.16 -0.58 -8.86
C ALA A 96 15.71 -0.19 -7.48
N GLU A 97 16.24 1.03 -7.40
CA GLU A 97 16.73 1.62 -6.17
C GLU A 97 15.61 2.39 -5.47
N PRO A 98 15.56 2.35 -4.13
CA PRO A 98 14.60 3.15 -3.39
C PRO A 98 14.90 4.63 -3.55
N ARG A 99 13.87 5.42 -3.88
CA ARG A 99 14.00 6.89 -4.00
C ARG A 99 14.52 7.59 -2.73
N ARG A 100 14.36 6.98 -1.55
CA ARG A 100 14.77 7.55 -0.26
C ARG A 100 15.35 6.47 0.65
N SER A 101 16.42 6.81 1.38
CA SER A 101 17.09 5.93 2.34
C SER A 101 16.13 5.28 3.37
N ARG A 102 15.09 6.01 3.81
CA ARG A 102 14.09 5.53 4.81
C ARG A 102 12.75 5.11 4.22
N ALA A 103 12.66 4.85 2.91
CA ALA A 103 11.40 4.54 2.24
C ALA A 103 10.65 3.37 2.92
N PHE A 104 11.39 2.33 3.32
CA PHE A 104 10.84 1.09 3.90
C PHE A 104 10.92 1.01 5.43
N SER A 105 11.37 2.09 6.09
CA SER A 105 11.45 2.18 7.53
C SER A 105 10.09 2.52 8.16
N PRO A 106 9.86 2.17 9.43
CA PRO A 106 8.66 2.61 10.15
C PRO A 106 8.52 4.13 10.10
N ILE A 107 7.27 4.58 10.07
CA ILE A 107 6.91 5.99 10.25
C ILE A 107 7.25 6.36 11.70
N GLY A 108 7.80 7.56 11.90
CA GLY A 108 8.05 8.08 13.25
C GLY A 108 6.74 8.28 14.00
N VAL A 109 6.72 8.01 15.31
CA VAL A 109 5.48 8.04 16.12
C VAL A 109 4.79 9.41 16.04
N SER A 110 5.55 10.50 16.07
CA SER A 110 5.02 11.88 15.95
C SER A 110 4.29 12.14 14.63
N LEU A 111 4.56 11.36 13.58
CA LEU A 111 3.93 11.51 12.27
C LEU A 111 2.73 10.59 12.06
N HIS A 112 2.46 9.65 12.97
CA HIS A 112 1.40 8.65 12.77
C HIS A 112 0.01 9.28 12.52
N SER A 113 -0.40 10.26 13.34
CA SER A 113 -1.68 10.94 13.18
C SER A 113 -1.75 11.69 11.84
N HIS A 114 -0.70 12.42 11.50
CA HIS A 114 -0.63 13.17 10.25
C HIS A 114 -0.65 12.24 9.02
N THR A 115 0.19 11.20 8.99
CA THR A 115 0.23 10.25 7.87
C THR A 115 -1.09 9.51 7.72
N LYS A 116 -1.74 9.12 8.83
CA LYS A 116 -3.07 8.52 8.76
C LYS A 116 -4.09 9.48 8.15
N ALA A 117 -4.16 10.72 8.64
CA ALA A 117 -5.11 11.73 8.15
C ALA A 117 -4.89 12.02 6.66
N LEU A 118 -3.63 12.15 6.22
CA LEU A 118 -3.28 12.34 4.82
C LEU A 118 -3.72 11.15 3.96
N ALA A 119 -3.47 9.92 4.41
CA ALA A 119 -3.93 8.72 3.71
C ALA A 119 -5.46 8.64 3.66
N ASP A 120 -6.18 9.01 4.73
CA ASP A 120 -7.64 9.08 4.74
C ASP A 120 -8.17 10.09 3.71
N PHE A 121 -7.57 11.28 3.66
CA PHE A 121 -7.90 12.31 2.68
C PHE A 121 -7.70 11.81 1.25
N ILE A 122 -6.50 11.29 0.92
CA ILE A 122 -6.19 10.84 -0.44
C ILE A 122 -7.10 9.67 -0.86
N VAL A 123 -7.35 8.71 0.03
CA VAL A 123 -8.26 7.59 -0.24
C VAL A 123 -9.68 8.10 -0.50
N HIS A 124 -10.18 8.99 0.34
CA HIS A 124 -11.52 9.55 0.19
C HIS A 124 -11.67 10.30 -1.15
N THR A 125 -10.72 11.18 -1.47
CA THR A 125 -10.72 11.94 -2.72
C THR A 125 -10.63 11.02 -3.94
N LYS A 126 -9.75 10.01 -3.93
CA LYS A 126 -9.61 9.07 -5.05
C LYS A 126 -10.88 8.24 -5.28
N VAL A 127 -11.53 7.77 -4.21
CA VAL A 127 -12.78 7.01 -4.30
C VAL A 127 -13.93 7.89 -4.77
N ALA A 128 -14.08 9.09 -4.23
CA ALA A 128 -15.10 10.04 -4.67
C ALA A 128 -14.96 10.34 -6.16
N ALA A 129 -13.73 10.61 -6.61
CA ALA A 129 -13.40 10.82 -8.01
C ALA A 129 -13.75 9.63 -8.91
N HIS A 130 -13.37 8.43 -8.49
CA HIS A 130 -13.64 7.21 -9.24
C HIS A 130 -15.15 6.99 -9.44
N ARG A 131 -15.95 7.26 -8.41
CA ARG A 131 -17.41 7.10 -8.45
C ARG A 131 -18.10 8.06 -9.43
N ILE A 132 -17.55 9.25 -9.65
CA ILE A 132 -18.05 10.22 -10.64
C ILE A 132 -17.43 10.02 -12.04
N GLY A 133 -16.63 8.97 -12.25
CA GLY A 133 -15.99 8.68 -13.54
C GLY A 133 -14.74 9.52 -13.84
N VAL A 134 -14.25 10.32 -12.89
CA VAL A 134 -13.05 11.13 -13.07
C VAL A 134 -11.81 10.28 -12.76
N SER A 135 -11.06 9.96 -13.81
CA SER A 135 -9.80 9.22 -13.68
C SER A 135 -8.65 10.19 -13.41
N TYR A 136 -8.30 10.41 -12.15
CA TYR A 136 -7.01 11.04 -11.82
C TYR A 136 -5.89 10.05 -12.15
N GLY A 137 -5.22 10.26 -13.28
CA GLY A 137 -3.81 9.91 -13.41
C GLY A 137 -3.05 10.92 -12.55
N LEU A 138 -2.51 10.52 -11.42
CA LEU A 138 -1.50 11.35 -10.75
C LEU A 138 -0.38 11.57 -11.78
N PRO A 139 0.10 12.81 -11.99
CA PRO A 139 1.18 13.04 -12.93
C PRO A 139 2.37 12.14 -12.55
N PRO A 140 3.14 11.63 -13.52
CA PRO A 140 4.39 10.95 -13.21
C PRO A 140 5.18 11.87 -12.28
N ILE A 141 5.59 11.35 -11.14
CA ILE A 141 6.42 12.06 -10.17
C ILE A 141 7.61 12.62 -10.97
N PHE A 142 7.61 13.94 -11.18
CA PHE A 142 8.57 14.67 -12.00
C PHE A 142 9.98 14.14 -11.74
N VAL A 143 10.60 13.57 -12.76
CA VAL A 143 12.01 13.17 -12.76
C VAL A 143 12.74 14.32 -13.42
N PRO A 144 13.41 15.22 -12.67
CA PRO A 144 14.32 16.17 -13.31
C PRO A 144 15.48 15.39 -13.96
N PRO A 145 16.06 15.92 -15.05
CA PRO A 145 17.17 15.30 -15.78
C PRO A 145 18.42 15.10 -14.91
#